data_AF-A0A0F9GSU0-F1
#
_entry.id   AF-A0A0F9GSU0-F1
#
_cell.length_a   1.000
_cell.length_b   1.000
_cell.length_c   1.000
_cell.angle_alpha   90.00
_cell.angle_beta   90.00
_cell.angle_gamma   90.00
#
_symmetry.space_group_name_H-M   'P 1'
#
loop_
_entity.id
_entity.type
_entity.pdbx_description
1 polymer ?
#
loop_
_entity_poly.entity_id
_entity_poly.type
_entity_poly.pdbx_seq_one_letter_code
_entity_poly.pdbx_strand_id
1 'polypeptide(L)'
;MVERIASDIELIVLRWLDKRGIDYKFQTSFAGGFTELGGAVIDIIIGRLAWRINGEYYHRGVVPEGKAALQKEAIEAQGYTVVDLWGDDIKERTDQTLTLALQGREML
;
A
#
# COMPACT_ATOMS: atom_id res chain seq x y z
N MET A 1 -1.34 -24.01 2.68
CA MET A 1 -0.98 -22.60 2.43
C MET A 1 -1.34 -22.30 0.99
N VAL A 2 -2.18 -21.31 0.74
CA VAL A 2 -2.41 -20.82 -0.63
C VAL A 2 -1.17 -20.03 -1.03
N GLU A 3 -0.55 -20.39 -2.14
CA GLU A 3 0.57 -19.65 -2.71
C GLU A 3 0.03 -18.31 -3.23
N ARG A 4 0.43 -17.21 -2.60
CA ARG A 4 0.05 -15.85 -3.03
C ARG A 4 1.14 -15.34 -3.96
N ILE A 5 0.75 -14.86 -5.13
CA ILE A 5 1.67 -14.16 -6.03
C ILE A 5 1.86 -12.74 -5.45
N ALA A 6 3.00 -12.51 -4.82
CA ALA A 6 3.36 -11.27 -4.17
C ALA A 6 4.88 -11.07 -4.25
N SER A 7 5.32 -9.83 -4.32
CA SER A 7 6.73 -9.44 -4.20
C SER A 7 7.26 -9.72 -2.79
N ASP A 8 8.60 -9.75 -2.64
CA ASP A 8 9.24 -9.97 -1.34
C ASP A 8 8.82 -8.95 -0.28
N ILE A 9 8.61 -7.69 -0.68
CA ILE A 9 8.17 -6.61 0.21
C ILE A 9 6.73 -6.83 0.65
N GLU A 10 5.83 -7.14 -0.29
CA GLU A 10 4.43 -7.48 0.04
C GLU A 10 4.37 -8.68 0.98
N LEU A 11 5.20 -9.71 0.77
CA LEU A 11 5.26 -10.88 1.66
C LEU A 11 5.68 -10.52 3.09
N ILE A 12 6.57 -9.54 3.28
CA ILE A 12 6.92 -9.04 4.63
C ILE A 12 5.68 -8.45 5.30
N VAL A 13 4.94 -7.59 4.60
CA VAL A 13 3.73 -6.94 5.13
C VAL A 13 2.65 -7.97 5.44
N LEU A 14 2.36 -8.88 4.51
CA LEU A 14 1.35 -9.93 4.67
C LEU A 14 1.65 -10.80 5.89
N ARG A 15 2.90 -11.27 6.03
CA ARG A 15 3.31 -12.08 7.19
C ARG A 15 3.21 -11.31 8.50
N TRP A 16 3.52 -10.01 8.48
CA TRP A 16 3.43 -9.16 9.65
C TRP A 16 1.98 -8.99 10.14
N LEU A 17 1.03 -8.83 9.21
CA LEU A 17 -0.41 -8.77 9.47
C LEU A 17 -0.95 -10.13 9.94
N ASP A 18 -0.60 -11.21 9.23
CA ASP A 18 -1.03 -12.59 9.54
C ASP A 18 -0.59 -12.99 10.97
N LYS A 19 0.67 -12.68 11.34
CA LYS A 19 1.22 -12.96 12.68
C LYS A 19 0.42 -12.26 13.80
N ARG A 20 -0.26 -11.17 13.48
CA ARG A 20 -1.03 -10.35 14.42
C ARG A 20 -2.54 -10.59 14.33
N GLY A 21 -2.99 -11.50 13.45
CA GLY A 21 -4.41 -11.78 13.25
C GLY A 21 -5.20 -10.56 12.77
N ILE A 22 -4.56 -9.68 11.99
CA ILE A 22 -5.22 -8.51 11.41
C ILE A 22 -5.86 -8.92 10.09
N ASP A 23 -7.16 -8.73 9.97
CA ASP A 23 -7.90 -8.99 8.73
C ASP A 23 -7.61 -7.92 7.67
N TYR A 24 -7.34 -8.36 6.44
CA TYR A 24 -7.12 -7.47 5.31
C TYR A 24 -7.64 -8.06 3.99
N LYS A 25 -7.83 -7.19 3.00
CA LYS A 25 -7.99 -7.59 1.59
C LYS A 25 -6.69 -7.28 0.84
N PHE A 26 -6.16 -8.26 0.11
CA PHE A 26 -4.94 -8.12 -0.70
C PHE A 26 -5.30 -7.89 -2.18
N GLN A 27 -4.56 -7.02 -2.86
CA GLN A 27 -4.70 -6.69 -4.29
C GLN A 27 -6.14 -6.38 -4.71
N THR A 28 -6.72 -5.34 -4.13
CA THR A 28 -8.08 -4.91 -4.44
C THR A 28 -8.06 -3.88 -5.55
N SER A 29 -8.70 -4.20 -6.68
CA SER A 29 -8.93 -3.25 -7.77
C SER A 29 -9.96 -2.19 -7.38
N PHE A 30 -9.62 -0.92 -7.59
CA PHE A 30 -10.53 0.23 -7.55
C PHE A 30 -10.78 0.77 -8.96
N ALA A 31 -12.02 1.17 -9.22
CA ALA A 31 -12.48 1.83 -10.45
C ALA A 31 -11.92 1.16 -11.73
N GLY A 32 -12.23 -0.11 -11.95
CA GLY A 32 -11.81 -0.85 -13.15
C GLY A 32 -10.35 -1.31 -13.20
N GLY A 33 -9.53 -0.98 -12.19
CA GLY A 33 -8.11 -1.35 -12.13
C GLY A 33 -7.21 -0.47 -13.02
N PHE A 34 -5.95 -0.85 -13.27
CA PHE A 34 -4.96 0.01 -13.93
C PHE A 34 -5.35 0.50 -15.35
N THR A 35 -6.33 -0.17 -15.98
CA THR A 35 -6.77 0.07 -17.36
C THR A 35 -7.75 1.23 -17.51
N GLU A 36 -8.36 1.71 -16.43
CA GLU A 36 -9.30 2.84 -16.47
C GLU A 36 -8.66 4.13 -15.93
N LEU A 37 -9.13 5.27 -16.43
CA LEU A 37 -8.64 6.58 -16.04
C LEU A 37 -9.06 6.85 -14.59
N GLY A 38 -8.09 6.80 -13.66
CA GLY A 38 -8.33 6.88 -12.21
C GLY A 38 -8.44 5.51 -11.51
N GLY A 39 -8.37 4.41 -12.26
CA GLY A 39 -8.31 3.07 -11.68
C GLY A 39 -6.95 2.78 -11.05
N ALA A 40 -6.99 2.13 -9.89
CA ALA A 40 -5.82 1.85 -9.07
C ALA A 40 -5.95 0.45 -8.47
N VAL A 41 -4.83 -0.25 -8.32
CA VAL A 41 -4.79 -1.45 -7.50
C VAL A 41 -4.24 -1.02 -6.14
N ILE A 42 -5.02 -1.27 -5.09
CA ILE A 42 -4.57 -1.09 -3.71
C ILE A 42 -4.03 -2.43 -3.21
N ASP A 43 -2.81 -2.41 -2.70
CA ASP A 43 -2.12 -3.63 -2.28
C ASP A 43 -2.79 -4.22 -1.05
N ILE A 44 -3.15 -3.39 -0.06
CA ILE A 44 -3.76 -3.85 1.20
C ILE A 44 -4.90 -2.92 1.63
N ILE A 45 -6.06 -3.48 1.99
CA ILE A 45 -7.16 -2.75 2.65
C ILE A 45 -7.39 -3.32 4.05
N ILE A 46 -7.38 -2.43 5.05
CA ILE A 46 -7.70 -2.74 6.46
C ILE A 46 -8.75 -1.74 6.95
N GLY A 47 -10.02 -2.15 7.00
CA GLY A 47 -11.12 -1.24 7.32
C GLY A 47 -11.19 -0.06 6.33
N ARG A 48 -10.93 1.17 6.81
CA ARG A 48 -10.84 2.39 5.98
C ARG A 48 -9.41 2.78 5.62
N LEU A 49 -8.42 1.96 5.95
CA LEU A 49 -7.04 2.16 5.51
C LEU A 49 -6.83 1.49 4.15
N ALA A 50 -6.20 2.21 3.23
CA ALA A 50 -5.73 1.70 1.95
C ALA A 50 -4.21 1.87 1.90
N TRP A 51 -3.46 0.79 1.98
CA TRP A 51 -2.00 0.85 1.90
C TRP A 51 -1.54 0.56 0.48
N ARG A 52 -0.62 1.41 0.01
CA ARG A 52 0.14 1.20 -1.23
C ARG A 52 1.56 0.80 -0.87
N ILE A 53 2.03 -0.31 -1.40
CA ILE A 53 3.36 -0.87 -1.16
C ILE A 53 4.22 -0.51 -2.37
N ASN A 54 5.08 0.46 -2.17
CA ASN A 54 6.00 0.94 -3.18
C ASN A 54 7.34 0.20 -3.06
N GLY A 55 8.07 0.12 -4.19
CA GLY A 55 9.43 -0.41 -4.21
C GLY A 55 10.42 0.43 -3.41
N GLU A 56 11.71 0.15 -3.58
CA GLU A 56 12.78 0.94 -2.95
C GLU A 56 12.74 2.39 -3.45
N TYR A 57 13.06 3.32 -2.55
CA TYR A 57 13.02 4.76 -2.82
C TYR A 57 14.26 5.16 -3.63
N TYR A 58 14.29 4.81 -4.92
CA TYR A 58 15.34 5.26 -5.83
C TYR A 58 15.18 6.77 -6.06
N HIS A 59 16.19 7.54 -5.64
CA HIS A 59 16.26 9.01 -5.71
C HIS A 59 15.54 9.63 -6.93
N ARG A 60 14.60 10.54 -6.64
CA ARG A 60 14.09 11.63 -7.51
C ARG A 60 14.33 11.41 -9.01
N GLY A 61 13.57 10.51 -9.61
CA GLY A 61 13.27 10.54 -11.04
C GLY A 61 11.91 11.18 -11.25
N VAL A 62 11.74 11.95 -12.34
CA VAL A 62 10.45 12.44 -12.82
C VAL A 62 9.61 11.25 -13.32
N VAL A 63 9.10 10.44 -12.39
CA VAL A 63 8.08 9.40 -12.59
C VAL A 63 6.74 10.08 -12.27
N PRO A 64 5.61 9.77 -12.94
CA PRO A 64 4.47 10.69 -13.07
C PRO A 64 3.71 10.90 -11.74
N GLU A 65 4.23 11.80 -10.92
CA GLU A 65 3.67 12.26 -9.64
C GLU A 65 2.18 12.60 -9.79
N GLY A 66 1.80 13.20 -10.92
CA GLY A 66 0.40 13.55 -11.20
C GLY A 66 -0.56 12.36 -11.25
N LYS A 67 -0.18 11.22 -11.88
CA LYS A 67 -1.09 10.07 -11.96
C LYS A 67 -1.22 9.37 -10.61
N ALA A 68 -0.12 9.23 -9.88
CA ALA A 68 -0.11 8.62 -8.56
C ALA A 68 -0.84 9.47 -7.51
N ALA A 69 -0.75 10.81 -7.61
CA ALA A 69 -1.49 11.76 -6.79
C ALA A 69 -2.99 11.70 -7.08
N LEU A 70 -3.40 11.73 -8.36
CA LEU A 70 -4.81 11.62 -8.75
C LEU A 70 -5.44 10.29 -8.29
N GLN A 71 -4.69 9.18 -8.36
CA GLN A 71 -5.15 7.89 -7.84
C GLN A 71 -5.32 7.92 -6.33
N LYS A 72 -4.39 8.56 -5.59
CA LYS A 72 -4.50 8.74 -4.14
C LYS A 72 -5.75 9.54 -3.79
N GLU A 73 -5.93 10.71 -4.41
CA GLU A 73 -7.09 11.59 -4.20
C GLU A 73 -8.41 10.88 -4.52
N ALA A 74 -8.47 10.10 -5.61
CA ALA A 74 -9.69 9.37 -5.99
C ALA A 74 -10.10 8.30 -4.96
N ILE A 75 -9.13 7.70 -4.27
CA ILE A 75 -9.37 6.69 -3.24
C ILE A 75 -9.75 7.36 -1.91
N GLU A 76 -9.07 8.46 -1.57
CA GLU A 76 -9.41 9.29 -0.42
C GLU A 76 -10.82 9.87 -0.52
N ALA A 77 -11.23 10.30 -1.73
CA ALA A 77 -12.59 10.76 -2.01
C ALA A 77 -13.67 9.69 -1.74
N GLN A 78 -13.30 8.40 -1.70
CA GLN A 78 -14.19 7.29 -1.33
C GLN A 78 -14.21 7.03 0.18
N GLY A 79 -13.55 7.86 0.98
CA GLY A 79 -13.54 7.80 2.44
C GLY A 79 -12.51 6.83 3.01
N TYR A 80 -11.44 6.55 2.25
CA TYR A 80 -10.27 5.83 2.73
C TYR A 80 -9.16 6.79 3.18
N THR A 81 -8.33 6.34 4.10
CA THR A 81 -7.04 6.98 4.42
C THR A 81 -5.96 6.19 3.70
N VAL A 82 -5.30 6.84 2.74
CA VAL A 82 -4.25 6.20 1.94
C VAL A 82 -2.89 6.37 2.61
N VAL A 83 -2.16 5.28 2.78
CA VAL A 83 -0.81 5.28 3.35
C VAL A 83 0.16 4.67 2.35
N ASP A 84 1.17 5.44 1.98
CA ASP A 84 2.29 4.96 1.19
C ASP A 84 3.35 4.29 2.07
N LEU A 85 3.67 3.04 1.76
CA LEU A 85 4.70 2.26 2.43
C LEU A 85 5.85 2.04 1.46
N TRP A 86 7.04 2.49 1.82
CA TRP A 86 8.23 2.34 0.98
C TRP A 86 9.03 1.09 1.33
N GLY A 87 9.57 0.44 0.32
CA GLY A 87 10.30 -0.82 0.46
C GLY A 87 11.45 -0.73 1.46
N ASP A 88 12.21 0.37 1.44
CA ASP A 88 13.36 0.58 2.32
C ASP A 88 12.91 0.68 3.79
N ASP A 89 11.86 1.44 4.07
CA ASP A 89 11.28 1.56 5.41
C ASP A 89 10.69 0.25 5.92
N ILE A 90 10.07 -0.54 5.04
CA ILE A 90 9.56 -1.87 5.38
C ILE A 90 10.73 -2.80 5.73
N LYS A 91 11.82 -2.77 4.97
CA LYS A 91 12.97 -3.66 5.17
C LYS A 91 13.79 -3.29 6.40
N GLU A 92 14.04 -2.01 6.62
CA GLU A 92 14.91 -1.53 7.70
C GLU A 92 14.17 -1.39 9.04
N ARG A 93 12.89 -0.98 9.00
CA ARG A 93 12.12 -0.54 10.18
C ARG A 93 10.71 -1.14 10.21
N THR A 94 10.56 -2.41 9.81
CA THR A 94 9.26 -3.08 9.60
C THR A 94 8.21 -2.80 10.68
N ASP A 95 8.52 -3.06 11.95
CA ASP A 95 7.54 -2.92 13.04
C ASP A 95 7.10 -1.47 13.22
N GLN A 96 8.02 -0.51 13.10
CA GLN A 96 7.70 0.92 13.24
C GLN A 96 6.85 1.40 12.06
N THR A 97 7.28 1.09 10.84
CA THR A 97 6.63 1.47 9.59
C THR A 97 5.19 0.97 9.56
N LEU A 98 4.97 -0.33 9.83
CA LEU A 98 3.64 -0.93 9.76
C LEU A 98 2.74 -0.55 10.95
N THR A 99 3.32 -0.22 12.11
CA THR A 99 2.55 0.33 13.24
C THR A 99 2.04 1.73 12.95
N LEU A 100 2.87 2.60 12.35
CA LEU A 100 2.43 3.92 11.90
C LEU A 100 1.36 3.79 10.82
N ALA A 101 1.52 2.84 9.90
CA ALA A 101 0.55 2.59 8.84
C ALA A 101 -0.84 2.21 9.37
N LEU A 102 -0.91 1.41 10.45
CA LEU A 102 -2.17 1.09 11.12
C LEU A 102 -2.84 2.30 11.77
N GLN A 103 -2.07 3.35 12.05
CA GLN A 103 -2.57 4.62 12.56
C GLN A 103 -2.93 5.59 11.43
N GLY A 104 -2.84 5.17 10.17
CA GLY A 104 -3.06 6.03 9.01
C GLY A 104 -1.90 7.01 8.74
N ARG A 105 -0.67 6.67 9.16
CA ARG A 105 0.51 7.55 9.06
C ARG A 105 1.61 6.89 8.25
N GLU A 106 2.26 7.70 7.41
CA GLU A 106 3.43 7.31 6.63
C GLU A 106 4.71 7.47 7.46
N MET A 107 5.73 6.66 7.14
CA MET A 107 7.09 6.89 7.61
C MET A 107 7.69 8.01 6.75
N LEU A 108 8.29 9.03 7.40
CA LEU A 108 8.92 10.19 6.76
C LEU A 108 10.45 10.09 6.79
#